data_AF-M4BRN0-F1
#
_entry.id   AF-M4BRN0-F1
#
_cell.length_a   1.000
_cell.length_b   1.000
_cell.length_c   1.000
_cell.angle_alpha   90.00
_cell.angle_beta   90.00
_cell.angle_gamma   90.00
#
_symmetry.space_group_name_H-M   'P 1'
#
loop_
_entity.id
_entity.type
_entity.pdbx_description
1 polymer ?
#
loop_
_entity_poly.entity_id
_entity_poly.type
_entity_poly.pdbx_seq_one_letter_code
_entity_poly.pdbx_strand_id
1 'polypeptide(L)'
;MHMTNVGLMAAVPLAFVLSPSPLALPVDLAIGVLVPVHAHIGMNNVISDYVPKNVRTLARLGWLGATSLMLLGLLRVNLEGPGITEVVKTIWRESPNKKKHEA
;
A
#
# COMPACT_ATOMS: atom_id res chain seq x y z
N MET A 1 9.38 15.20 8.77
CA MET A 1 8.19 14.86 7.96
C MET A 1 8.60 14.82 6.51
N HIS A 2 8.23 13.79 5.74
CA HIS A 2 8.47 13.75 4.29
C HIS A 2 7.14 13.89 3.52
N MET A 3 7.22 14.28 2.25
CA MET A 3 6.04 14.64 1.44
C MET A 3 5.01 13.52 1.30
N THR A 4 5.43 12.24 1.37
CA THR A 4 4.47 11.14 1.31
C THR A 4 3.55 11.05 2.54
N ASN A 5 3.92 11.64 3.68
CA ASN A 5 3.00 11.76 4.84
C ASN A 5 1.82 12.67 4.50
N VAL A 6 2.12 13.83 3.91
CA VAL A 6 1.10 14.80 3.48
C VAL A 6 0.26 14.22 2.34
N GLY A 7 0.91 13.54 1.39
CA GLY A 7 0.24 12.84 0.30
C GLY A 7 -0.76 11.80 0.81
N LEU A 8 -0.34 10.92 1.73
CA LEU A 8 -1.22 9.90 2.31
C LEU A 8 -2.35 10.51 3.15
N MET A 9 -2.07 11.58 3.90
CA MET A 9 -3.08 12.30 4.69
C MET A 9 -4.24 12.80 3.80
N ALA A 10 -3.94 13.28 2.59
CA ALA A 10 -4.96 13.70 1.63
C ALA A 10 -5.58 12.52 0.85
N ALA A 11 -4.75 11.54 0.46
CA ALA A 11 -5.17 10.43 -0.39
C ALA A 11 -6.14 9.46 0.31
N VAL A 12 -5.98 9.22 1.62
CA VAL A 12 -6.82 8.27 2.37
C VAL A 12 -8.30 8.70 2.43
N PRO A 13 -8.65 9.95 2.79
CA PRO A 13 -10.03 10.42 2.69
C PRO A 13 -10.59 10.36 1.26
N LEU A 14 -9.80 10.74 0.25
CA LEU A 14 -10.22 10.69 -1.15
C LEU A 14 -10.52 9.25 -1.60
N ALA A 15 -9.68 8.30 -1.20
CA ALA A 15 -9.90 6.87 -1.42
C ALA A 15 -11.24 6.39 -0.84
N PHE A 16 -11.58 6.86 0.36
CA PHE A 16 -12.84 6.51 1.01
C PHE A 16 -14.06 7.12 0.29
N VAL A 17 -13.97 8.35 -0.20
CA VAL A 17 -15.08 9.02 -0.88
C VAL A 17 -15.28 8.51 -2.31
N LEU A 18 -14.20 8.29 -3.05
CA LEU A 18 -14.27 8.06 -4.49
C LEU A 18 -14.57 6.62 -4.90
N SER A 19 -14.28 5.60 -4.08
CA SER A 19 -14.63 4.21 -4.43
C SER A 19 -16.09 3.84 -4.04
N PRO A 20 -16.83 3.07 -4.85
CA PRO A 20 -16.46 2.56 -6.16
C PRO A 20 -16.74 3.61 -7.23
N SER A 21 -15.72 4.12 -7.93
CA SER A 21 -15.91 4.92 -9.15
C SER A 21 -14.63 4.95 -9.99
N PRO A 22 -14.74 5.24 -11.31
CA PRO A 22 -13.57 5.44 -12.16
C PRO A 22 -12.66 6.60 -11.70
N LEU A 23 -13.19 7.55 -10.94
CA LEU A 23 -12.41 8.66 -10.36
C LEU A 23 -11.46 8.19 -9.26
N ALA A 24 -11.60 6.96 -8.77
CA ALA A 24 -10.67 6.36 -7.81
C ALA A 24 -9.33 5.98 -8.45
N LEU A 25 -9.24 5.74 -9.77
CA LEU A 25 -8.01 5.27 -10.42
C LEU A 25 -6.79 6.19 -10.20
N PRO A 26 -6.88 7.53 -10.36
CA PRO A 26 -5.76 8.41 -10.02
C PRO A 26 -5.32 8.31 -8.55
N VAL A 27 -6.27 8.11 -7.64
CA VAL A 27 -6.00 7.94 -6.20
C VAL A 27 -5.36 6.59 -5.94
N ASP A 28 -5.84 5.53 -6.59
CA ASP A 28 -5.27 4.19 -6.52
C ASP A 28 -3.82 4.17 -7.01
N LEU A 29 -3.53 4.81 -8.14
CA LEU A 29 -2.16 4.95 -8.66
C LEU A 29 -1.28 5.75 -7.69
N ALA A 30 -1.78 6.87 -7.14
CA ALA A 30 -1.05 7.66 -6.17
C ALA A 30 -0.73 6.87 -4.89
N ILE A 31 -1.73 6.21 -4.29
CA ILE A 31 -1.57 5.37 -3.09
C ILE A 31 -0.63 4.20 -3.39
N GLY A 32 -0.71 3.62 -4.58
CA GLY A 32 0.17 2.55 -5.07
C GLY A 32 1.66 2.92 -5.06
N VAL A 33 2.00 4.21 -5.12
CA VAL A 33 3.39 4.71 -4.98
C VAL A 33 3.67 5.24 -3.57
N LEU A 34 2.75 6.04 -3.04
CA LEU A 34 2.92 6.73 -1.76
C LEU A 34 3.08 5.74 -0.59
N VAL A 35 2.32 4.64 -0.59
CA VAL A 35 2.39 3.62 0.47
C VAL A 35 3.76 2.92 0.46
N PRO A 36 4.25 2.34 -0.66
CA PRO A 36 5.61 1.78 -0.70
C PRO A 36 6.70 2.75 -0.32
N VAL A 37 6.66 3.99 -0.81
CA VAL A 37 7.71 4.96 -0.50
C VAL A 37 7.68 5.37 0.97
N HIS A 38 6.49 5.61 1.55
CA HIS A 38 6.34 5.91 2.97
C HIS A 38 6.88 4.75 3.84
N ALA A 39 6.45 3.52 3.53
CA ALA A 39 6.93 2.32 4.23
C ALA A 39 8.44 2.13 4.06
N HIS A 40 8.99 2.45 2.88
CA HIS A 40 10.42 2.32 2.60
C HIS A 40 11.26 3.21 3.49
N ILE A 41 10.88 4.49 3.61
CA ILE A 41 11.57 5.47 4.45
C ILE A 41 11.44 5.06 5.93
N GLY A 42 10.23 4.73 6.38
CA GLY A 42 9.96 4.35 7.76
C GLY A 42 10.77 3.12 8.20
N MET A 43 10.78 2.06 7.39
CA MET A 43 11.50 0.83 7.72
C MET A 43 13.03 1.02 7.66
N ASN A 44 13.56 1.92 6.82
CA ASN A 44 15.00 2.24 6.87
C ASN A 44 15.42 2.83 8.22
N ASN A 45 14.52 3.56 8.90
CA ASN A 45 14.77 4.04 10.27
C ASN A 45 14.71 2.87 11.26
N VAL A 46 13.70 2.01 11.18
CA VAL A 46 13.59 0.79 12.00
C VAL A 46 14.83 -0.11 11.85
N ILE A 47 15.31 -0.32 10.62
CA ILE A 47 16.54 -1.06 10.34
C ILE A 47 17.75 -0.37 10.99
N SER A 48 17.79 0.97 10.99
CA SER A 48 18.89 1.71 11.59
C SER A 48 18.91 1.60 13.12
N ASP A 49 17.75 1.48 13.74
CA ASP A 49 17.58 1.37 15.19
C ASP A 49 17.89 -0.05 15.70
N TYR A 50 17.42 -1.08 14.98
CA TYR A 50 17.42 -2.46 15.50
C TYR A 50 18.37 -3.43 14.80
N VAL A 51 18.89 -3.11 13.60
CA VAL A 51 19.76 -4.03 12.87
C VAL A 51 21.24 -3.73 13.15
N PRO A 52 22.04 -4.75 13.58
CA PRO A 52 23.47 -4.61 13.79
C PRO A 52 24.21 -4.08 12.55
N LYS A 53 25.22 -3.23 12.77
CA LYS A 53 25.92 -2.50 11.69
C LYS A 53 26.52 -3.42 10.62
N ASN A 54 27.00 -4.60 11.00
CA ASN A 54 27.63 -5.57 10.10
C ASN A 54 26.67 -6.20 9.09
N VAL A 55 25.37 -6.29 9.39
CA VAL A 55 24.35 -6.88 8.48
C VAL A 55 23.35 -5.86 7.96
N ARG A 56 23.47 -4.60 8.39
CA ARG A 56 22.54 -3.51 8.04
C ARG A 56 22.40 -3.28 6.54
N THR A 57 23.50 -3.31 5.79
CA THR A 57 23.46 -3.11 4.34
C THR A 57 22.66 -4.22 3.67
N LEU A 58 22.87 -5.48 4.07
CA LEU A 58 22.11 -6.60 3.55
C LEU A 58 20.61 -6.47 3.86
N ALA A 59 20.26 -6.06 5.09
CA ALA A 59 18.87 -5.82 5.47
C ALA A 59 18.22 -4.70 4.63
N ARG A 60 18.94 -3.60 4.37
CA ARG A 60 18.44 -2.51 3.51
C ARG A 60 18.25 -2.95 2.06
N LEU A 61 19.15 -3.78 1.53
CA LEU A 61 19.01 -4.33 0.17
C LEU A 61 17.82 -5.30 0.07
N GLY A 62 17.65 -6.18 1.05
CA GLY A 62 16.47 -7.06 1.12
C GLY A 62 15.17 -6.27 1.19
N TRP A 63 15.16 -5.21 2.01
CA TRP A 63 14.01 -4.32 2.13
C TRP A 63 13.73 -3.52 0.86
N LEU A 64 14.77 -3.08 0.14
CA LEU A 64 14.62 -2.47 -1.18
C LEU A 64 13.94 -3.44 -2.15
N GLY A 65 14.37 -4.70 -2.19
CA GLY A 65 13.72 -5.74 -2.98
C GLY A 65 12.24 -5.93 -2.63
N ALA A 66 11.92 -6.03 -1.33
CA ALA A 66 10.54 -6.14 -0.86
C ALA A 66 9.69 -4.92 -1.25
N THR A 67 10.26 -3.71 -1.17
CA THR A 67 9.58 -2.46 -1.56
C THR A 67 9.30 -2.45 -3.07
N SER A 68 10.27 -2.85 -3.90
CA SER A 68 10.10 -2.94 -5.35
C SER A 68 9.02 -3.96 -5.73
N LEU A 69 9.00 -5.12 -5.08
CA LEU A 69 7.95 -6.12 -5.28
C LEU A 69 6.57 -5.59 -4.88
N MET A 70 6.48 -4.87 -3.76
CA MET A 70 5.23 -4.25 -3.34
C MET A 70 4.74 -3.21 -4.36
N LEU A 71 5.63 -2.34 -4.85
CA LEU A 71 5.28 -1.34 -5.87
C LEU A 71 4.76 -1.98 -7.16
N LEU A 72 5.44 -3.03 -7.66
CA LEU A 72 5.00 -3.75 -8.86
C LEU A 72 3.68 -4.49 -8.64
N GLY A 73 3.50 -5.12 -7.48
CA GLY A 73 2.26 -5.80 -7.12
C GLY A 73 1.07 -4.85 -7.04
N LEU A 74 1.25 -3.69 -6.40
CA LEU A 74 0.21 -2.66 -6.31
C LEU A 74 -0.09 -2.03 -7.68
N LEU A 75 0.92 -1.81 -8.52
CA LEU A 75 0.72 -1.37 -9.90
C LEU A 75 -0.13 -2.38 -10.68
N ARG A 76 0.18 -3.68 -10.55
CA ARG A 76 -0.58 -4.76 -11.19
C ARG A 76 -2.03 -4.84 -10.71
N VAL A 77 -2.29 -4.57 -9.43
CA VAL A 77 -3.66 -4.50 -8.87
C VAL A 77 -4.44 -3.32 -9.45
N ASN A 78 -3.79 -2.18 -9.68
CA ASN A 78 -4.43 -0.98 -10.20
C ASN A 78 -4.70 -1.03 -11.71
N LEU A 79 -3.79 -1.63 -12.50
CA LEU A 79 -3.93 -1.67 -13.97
C LEU A 79 -4.79 -2.82 -14.48
N GLU A 80 -4.70 -3.96 -13.82
CA GLU A 80 -5.26 -5.22 -14.31
C GLU A 80 -6.15 -5.90 -13.25
N GLY A 81 -6.53 -5.16 -12.20
CA GLY A 81 -7.43 -5.60 -11.14
C GLY A 81 -8.44 -4.51 -10.77
N PRO A 82 -9.20 -4.68 -9.67
CA PRO A 82 -10.24 -3.73 -9.26
C PRO A 82 -9.73 -2.37 -8.74
N GLY A 83 -8.41 -2.20 -8.54
CA GLY A 83 -7.84 -1.06 -7.82
C GLY A 83 -7.75 -1.28 -6.30
N ILE A 84 -6.74 -0.68 -5.68
CA ILE A 84 -6.44 -0.86 -4.24
C ILE A 84 -7.64 -0.48 -3.37
N THR A 85 -8.27 0.66 -3.64
CA THR A 85 -9.39 1.15 -2.82
C THR A 85 -10.59 0.23 -2.86
N GLU A 86 -10.93 -0.31 -4.03
CA GLU A 86 -12.06 -1.23 -4.16
C GLU A 86 -11.76 -2.59 -3.55
N VAL A 87 -10.52 -3.09 -3.66
CA VAL A 87 -10.10 -4.31 -2.95
C VAL A 87 -10.32 -4.15 -1.45
N VAL A 88 -9.87 -3.04 -0.84
CA VAL A 88 -10.05 -2.79 0.59
C VAL A 88 -11.52 -2.68 0.96
N LYS A 89 -12.34 -1.97 0.17
CA LYS A 89 -13.78 -1.85 0.47
C LYS A 89 -14.55 -3.15 0.27
N THR A 90 -14.13 -3.99 -0.67
CA THR A 90 -14.75 -5.31 -0.89
C THR A 90 -14.55 -6.18 0.34
N ILE A 91 -13.33 -6.23 0.88
CA ILE A 91 -13.04 -6.93 2.14
C ILE A 91 -13.93 -6.41 3.29
N TRP A 92 -14.20 -5.09 3.31
CA TRP A 92 -15.01 -4.49 4.36
C TRP A 92 -16.52 -4.73 4.19
N ARG A 93 -17.01 -4.82 2.95
CA ARG A 93 -18.45 -5.06 2.65
C ARG A 93 -18.81 -6.53 2.76
N GLU A 94 -17.91 -7.43 2.36
CA GLU A 94 -18.16 -8.86 2.40
C GLU A 94 -17.79 -9.42 3.77
N SER A 95 -18.81 -9.78 4.56
CA SER A 95 -18.59 -10.53 5.79
C SER A 95 -17.94 -11.88 5.46
N PRO A 96 -16.90 -12.33 6.19
CA PRO A 96 -16.29 -13.65 6.02
C PRO A 96 -17.29 -14.82 6.07
N ASN A 97 -18.45 -14.62 6.71
CA ASN A 97 -19.52 -15.61 6.84
C ASN A 97 -20.55 -15.59 5.69
N LYS A 98 -20.48 -14.67 4.73
CA LYS A 98 -21.50 -14.55 3.67
C LYS A 98 -21.63 -15.83 2.84
N LYS A 99 -20.53 -16.55 2.60
CA LYS A 99 -20.53 -17.84 1.89
C LYS A 99 -21.09 -19.03 2.69
N LYS A 100 -21.21 -18.95 4.02
CA LYS A 100 -21.75 -20.06 4.85
C LYS A 100 -23.28 -20.13 4.85
N HIS A 101 -23.97 -19.08 4.42
CA HIS A 101 -25.44 -19.02 4.42
C HIS A 101 -26.05 -19.23 3.02
N GLU A 102 -25.21 -19.33 1.98
CA GLU A 102 -25.63 -19.55 0.59
C GLU A 102 -25.34 -20.99 0.10
N ALA A 103 -24.88 -21.88 1.00
CA ALA A 103 -24.56 -23.29 0.74
C ALA A 103 -25.46 -24.23 1.54
#